data_AF-A0A7V9QCF6-F1
#
_entry.id   AF-A0A7V9QCF6-F1
#
_cell.length_a   1.000
_cell.length_b   1.000
_cell.length_c   1.000
_cell.angle_alpha   90.00
_cell.angle_beta   90.00
_cell.angle_gamma   90.00
#
_symmetry.space_group_name_H-M   'P 1'
#
loop_
_entity.id
_entity.type
_entity.pdbx_description
1 polymer ?
#
loop_
_entity_poly.entity_id
_entity_poly.type
_entity_poly.pdbx_seq_one_letter_code
_entity_poly.pdbx_strand_id
1 'polypeptide(L)'
;MRSPGRPTALSALVLLATLALLPACDAAERVRARFVTTDTMAAIVTGSGLMLGLQAPGQMRQGEEGILRLSLANQSDTVVTRIRLELIVPGWVEPMPPRQGDREVSMTALDNLATRFAYRMDETPLQPGETQSVEQRIRVPASGPLTDGSEPWSRVVRARLLDADGQLLAEVESQIALEGVHPVDTSTVSATGAGRDQIGPLRLGMNRAALQQAASGARDTTWSNAGASQQGMVTPVSGGRTLIALSGDTVSRLEVRGAAPQTREQVGVGSRMDELVGAYGQPCAFNAEGAVLVRFAQAPGVTFALDTAVPSDAAQARAALARIPATSRVTRWWLSRDATGCP
;
A
#
# COMPACT_ATOMS: atom_id res chain seq x y z
N MET A 1 13.96 -64.06 -23.35
CA MET A 1 14.16 -62.86 -24.19
C MET A 1 12.95 -61.94 -24.03
N ARG A 2 13.22 -60.66 -23.72
CA ARG A 2 12.34 -59.47 -23.71
C ARG A 2 11.17 -59.44 -22.71
N SER A 3 11.45 -58.73 -21.62
CA SER A 3 10.53 -58.07 -20.69
C SER A 3 9.73 -56.95 -21.36
N PRO A 4 8.42 -56.80 -21.10
CA PRO A 4 7.71 -55.54 -21.31
C PRO A 4 7.57 -54.79 -19.97
N GLY A 5 8.11 -53.57 -19.96
CA GLY A 5 8.11 -52.67 -18.82
C GLY A 5 6.73 -52.11 -18.47
N ARG A 6 6.51 -51.93 -17.17
CA ARG A 6 5.38 -51.18 -16.60
C ARG A 6 5.62 -49.68 -16.76
N PRO A 7 4.60 -48.88 -17.10
CA PRO A 7 4.60 -47.45 -16.77
C PRO A 7 4.03 -47.26 -15.37
N THR A 8 4.83 -46.67 -14.47
CA THR A 8 4.37 -46.05 -13.23
C THR A 8 3.71 -44.72 -13.56
N ALA A 9 2.38 -44.65 -13.45
CA ALA A 9 1.66 -43.39 -13.33
C ALA A 9 1.58 -43.03 -11.84
N LEU A 10 2.23 -41.94 -11.44
CA LEU A 10 2.04 -41.30 -10.14
C LEU A 10 0.67 -40.62 -10.14
N SER A 11 -0.25 -41.13 -9.34
CA SER A 11 -1.51 -40.47 -9.01
C SER A 11 -1.25 -39.28 -8.09
N ALA A 12 -1.55 -38.06 -8.55
CA ALA A 12 -1.71 -36.91 -7.68
C ALA A 12 -3.10 -36.99 -7.03
N LEU A 13 -3.12 -37.25 -5.72
CA LEU A 13 -4.33 -37.29 -4.90
C LEU A 13 -4.77 -35.84 -4.63
N VAL A 14 -5.86 -35.38 -5.26
CA VAL A 14 -6.54 -34.12 -4.92
C VAL A 14 -7.48 -34.42 -3.75
N LEU A 15 -7.22 -33.80 -2.58
CA LEU A 15 -8.10 -33.90 -1.41
C LEU A 15 -9.33 -33.00 -1.62
N LEU A 16 -10.45 -33.57 -2.06
CA LEU A 16 -11.75 -32.90 -2.04
C LEU A 16 -12.29 -32.92 -0.60
N ALA A 17 -12.32 -31.76 0.06
CA ALA A 17 -13.01 -31.60 1.33
C ALA A 17 -14.53 -31.70 1.10
N THR A 18 -15.15 -32.70 1.75
CA THR A 18 -16.58 -32.97 1.71
C THR A 18 -17.35 -31.87 2.42
N LEU A 19 -18.06 -31.01 1.67
CA LEU A 19 -19.06 -30.10 2.21
C LEU A 19 -20.39 -30.87 2.40
N ALA A 20 -20.84 -30.93 3.65
CA ALA A 20 -22.08 -31.61 4.03
C ALA A 20 -23.31 -30.93 3.40
N LEU A 21 -24.16 -31.73 2.75
CA LEU A 21 -25.49 -31.36 2.28
C LEU A 21 -26.41 -31.07 3.49
N LEU A 22 -26.82 -29.81 3.67
CA LEU A 22 -27.96 -29.45 4.51
C LEU A 22 -29.19 -29.27 3.61
N PRO A 23 -30.38 -29.78 4.00
CA PRO A 23 -31.58 -29.69 3.19
C PRO A 23 -32.12 -28.26 3.14
N ALA A 24 -32.57 -27.87 1.95
CA ALA A 24 -33.14 -26.58 1.64
C ALA A 24 -34.50 -26.36 2.34
N CYS A 25 -34.67 -25.19 2.95
CA CYS A 25 -35.98 -24.57 3.19
C CYS A 25 -35.82 -23.05 3.04
N ASP A 26 -36.80 -22.48 2.34
CA ASP A 26 -36.90 -21.08 1.90
C ASP A 26 -36.62 -20.04 2.99
N ALA A 27 -35.60 -19.21 2.74
CA ALA A 27 -35.65 -17.76 2.86
C ALA A 27 -34.40 -17.19 2.19
N ALA A 28 -34.56 -16.08 1.47
CA ALA A 28 -33.53 -15.39 0.71
C ALA A 28 -32.46 -14.74 1.60
N GLU A 29 -31.72 -15.54 2.34
CA GLU A 29 -30.50 -15.13 3.02
C GLU A 29 -29.34 -15.51 2.10
N ARG A 30 -28.94 -14.56 1.24
CA ARG A 30 -27.71 -14.69 0.43
C ARG A 30 -26.52 -14.74 1.39
N VAL A 31 -26.21 -15.94 1.88
CA VAL A 31 -25.02 -16.21 2.68
C VAL A 31 -23.80 -15.87 1.82
N ARG A 32 -23.20 -14.72 2.11
CA ARG A 32 -21.90 -14.31 1.55
C ARG A 32 -20.83 -15.20 2.19
N ALA A 33 -20.55 -16.35 1.60
CA ALA A 33 -19.48 -17.19 2.08
C ALA A 33 -18.14 -16.60 1.61
N ARG A 34 -17.34 -16.11 2.55
CA ARG A 34 -16.00 -15.56 2.32
C ARG A 34 -14.99 -16.61 2.79
N PHE A 35 -14.16 -17.11 1.88
CA PHE A 35 -13.09 -18.06 2.20
C PHE A 35 -11.74 -17.44 1.85
N VAL A 36 -10.74 -17.68 2.69
CA VAL A 36 -9.38 -17.21 2.52
C VAL A 36 -8.46 -18.42 2.59
N THR A 37 -7.75 -18.72 1.51
CA THR A 37 -6.80 -19.84 1.42
C THR A 37 -5.44 -19.30 0.95
N THR A 38 -4.35 -19.87 1.46
CA THR A 38 -2.98 -19.46 1.10
C THR A 38 -2.32 -20.36 0.06
N ASP A 39 -2.86 -21.57 -0.20
CA ASP A 39 -2.25 -22.55 -1.12
C ASP A 39 -3.27 -23.38 -1.92
N THR A 40 -4.54 -22.97 -1.94
CA THR A 40 -5.62 -23.81 -2.46
C THR A 40 -6.52 -22.98 -3.33
N MET A 41 -6.89 -23.50 -4.51
CA MET A 41 -7.95 -22.92 -5.35
C MET A 41 -9.14 -22.59 -4.45
N ALA A 42 -9.43 -21.31 -4.29
CA ALA A 42 -10.63 -20.90 -3.58
C ALA A 42 -11.78 -21.06 -4.56
N ALA A 43 -12.86 -21.73 -4.16
CA ALA A 43 -14.01 -21.95 -5.02
C ALA A 43 -15.31 -21.78 -4.24
N ILE A 44 -16.33 -21.25 -4.91
CA ILE A 44 -17.68 -21.14 -4.36
C ILE A 44 -18.69 -21.62 -5.40
N VAL A 45 -19.65 -22.41 -4.94
CA VAL A 45 -20.82 -22.82 -5.72
C VAL A 45 -21.95 -21.83 -5.42
N THR A 46 -22.48 -21.22 -6.48
CA THR A 46 -23.67 -20.36 -6.42
C THR A 46 -24.94 -21.21 -6.26
N GLY A 47 -26.01 -20.61 -5.78
CA GLY A 47 -27.33 -21.26 -5.78
C GLY A 47 -27.84 -21.66 -7.17
N SER A 48 -27.22 -21.17 -8.24
CA SER A 48 -27.53 -21.51 -9.63
C SER A 48 -26.68 -22.64 -10.22
N GLY A 49 -25.87 -23.33 -9.41
CA GLY A 49 -25.00 -24.41 -9.88
C GLY A 49 -23.75 -23.95 -10.65
N LEU A 50 -23.45 -22.65 -10.68
CA LEU A 50 -22.17 -22.15 -11.19
C LEU A 50 -21.10 -22.23 -10.09
N MET A 51 -19.91 -22.70 -10.44
CA MET A 51 -18.76 -22.75 -9.55
C MET A 51 -17.69 -21.77 -10.02
N LEU A 52 -17.45 -20.71 -9.25
CA LEU A 52 -16.38 -19.74 -9.48
C LEU A 52 -15.13 -20.19 -8.70
N GLY A 53 -13.98 -20.23 -9.36
CA GLY A 53 -12.69 -20.57 -8.78
C GLY A 53 -11.64 -19.49 -9.03
N LEU A 54 -10.76 -19.27 -8.06
CA LEU A 54 -9.60 -18.39 -8.16
C LEU A 54 -8.36 -19.09 -7.60
N GLN A 55 -7.31 -19.14 -8.41
CA GLN A 55 -5.99 -19.66 -8.02
C GLN A 55 -4.95 -18.55 -8.16
N ALA A 56 -4.34 -18.18 -7.03
CA ALA A 56 -3.20 -17.30 -6.97
C ALA A 56 -1.88 -18.07 -7.17
N PRO A 57 -0.80 -17.40 -7.63
CA PRO A 57 0.52 -18.03 -7.78
C PRO A 57 1.20 -18.39 -6.44
N GLY A 58 0.61 -18.04 -5.29
CA GLY A 58 1.18 -18.30 -3.96
C GLY A 58 2.19 -17.22 -3.55
N GLN A 59 3.38 -17.66 -3.14
CA GLN A 59 4.49 -16.78 -2.79
C GLN A 59 5.22 -16.30 -4.05
N MET A 60 5.53 -15.00 -4.12
CA MET A 60 6.25 -14.39 -5.23
C MET A 60 7.38 -13.48 -4.74
N ARG A 61 8.46 -13.36 -5.51
CA ARG A 61 9.57 -12.43 -5.26
C ARG A 61 9.38 -11.10 -5.99
N GLN A 62 10.11 -10.07 -5.57
CA GLN A 62 10.20 -8.82 -6.31
C GLN A 62 10.72 -9.05 -7.74
N GLY A 63 10.07 -8.45 -8.73
CA GLY A 63 10.37 -8.64 -10.15
C GLY A 63 9.84 -9.96 -10.74
N GLU A 64 9.27 -10.85 -9.93
CA GLU A 64 8.73 -12.12 -10.41
C GLU A 64 7.39 -11.94 -11.10
N GLU A 65 7.17 -12.77 -12.14
CA GLU A 65 5.88 -12.86 -12.82
C GLU A 65 5.08 -14.06 -12.31
N GLY A 66 3.79 -13.85 -12.12
CA GLY A 66 2.85 -14.87 -11.66
C GLY A 66 1.65 -14.96 -12.58
N ILE A 67 0.88 -16.04 -12.42
CA ILE A 67 -0.36 -16.27 -13.16
C ILE A 67 -1.50 -16.40 -12.15
N LEU A 68 -2.48 -15.51 -12.28
CA LEU A 68 -3.79 -15.66 -11.66
C LEU A 68 -4.67 -16.47 -12.60
N ARG A 69 -5.18 -17.61 -12.15
CA ARG A 69 -6.12 -18.42 -12.93
C ARG A 69 -7.51 -18.29 -12.33
N LEU A 70 -8.45 -17.78 -13.12
CA LEU A 70 -9.86 -17.80 -12.80
C LEU A 70 -10.51 -18.95 -13.56
N SER A 71 -11.35 -19.71 -12.87
CA SER A 71 -12.09 -20.81 -13.45
C SER A 71 -13.58 -20.60 -13.20
N LEU A 72 -14.42 -20.90 -14.18
CA LEU A 72 -15.85 -20.95 -14.03
C LEU A 72 -16.35 -22.28 -14.59
N ALA A 73 -17.01 -23.08 -13.75
CA ALA A 73 -17.65 -24.31 -14.18
C ALA A 73 -19.18 -24.21 -14.06
N ASN A 74 -19.89 -24.75 -15.03
CA ASN A 74 -21.34 -24.89 -14.97
C ASN A 74 -21.69 -26.31 -14.51
N GLN A 75 -22.09 -26.44 -13.24
CA GLN A 75 -22.55 -27.71 -12.66
C GLN A 75 -24.08 -27.83 -12.71
N SER A 76 -24.78 -26.90 -13.37
CA SER A 76 -26.22 -27.01 -13.62
C SER A 76 -26.50 -27.84 -14.87
N ASP A 77 -27.77 -28.20 -15.05
CA ASP A 77 -28.32 -28.85 -16.24
C ASP A 77 -28.76 -27.84 -17.32
N THR A 78 -28.57 -26.54 -17.09
CA THR A 78 -28.98 -25.48 -18.01
C THR A 78 -27.78 -24.76 -18.63
N VAL A 79 -27.94 -24.26 -19.86
CA VAL A 79 -26.92 -23.42 -20.51
C VAL A 79 -26.91 -22.03 -19.86
N VAL A 80 -25.74 -21.56 -19.46
CA VAL A 80 -25.57 -20.23 -18.86
C VAL A 80 -25.03 -19.25 -19.90
N THR A 81 -25.64 -18.06 -19.96
CA THR A 81 -25.27 -16.99 -20.89
C THR A 81 -25.24 -15.65 -20.17
N ARG A 82 -24.64 -14.62 -20.80
CA ARG A 82 -24.64 -13.22 -20.34
C ARG A 82 -24.14 -13.05 -18.91
N ILE A 83 -23.01 -13.65 -18.63
CA ILE A 83 -22.31 -13.53 -17.35
C ILE A 83 -21.00 -12.77 -17.56
N ARG A 84 -20.63 -11.98 -16.56
CA ARG A 84 -19.39 -11.22 -16.55
C ARG A 84 -18.48 -11.74 -15.45
N LEU A 85 -17.22 -11.94 -15.80
CA LEU A 85 -16.18 -12.29 -14.85
C LEU A 85 -15.31 -11.06 -14.61
N GLU A 86 -15.15 -10.64 -13.36
CA GLU A 86 -14.23 -9.59 -12.97
C GLU A 86 -13.12 -10.15 -12.09
N LEU A 87 -11.88 -9.73 -12.38
CA LEU A 87 -10.72 -9.96 -11.53
C LEU A 87 -10.24 -8.61 -10.99
N ILE A 88 -10.09 -8.50 -9.68
CA ILE A 88 -9.60 -7.30 -9.00
C ILE A 88 -8.24 -7.62 -8.39
N VAL A 89 -7.21 -6.96 -8.92
CA VAL A 89 -5.80 -7.12 -8.52
C VAL A 89 -5.36 -5.88 -7.75
N PRO A 90 -4.68 -6.01 -6.61
CA PRO A 90 -4.24 -4.87 -5.81
C PRO A 90 -3.16 -4.04 -6.52
N GLY A 91 -3.12 -2.74 -6.24
CA GLY A 91 -2.32 -1.76 -6.99
C GLY A 91 -0.81 -1.84 -6.90
N TRP A 92 -0.28 -2.67 -6.00
CA TRP A 92 1.16 -2.92 -5.90
C TRP A 92 1.62 -4.00 -6.88
N VAL A 93 0.70 -4.71 -7.53
CA VAL A 93 1.01 -5.71 -8.54
C VAL A 93 0.81 -5.08 -9.91
N GLU A 94 1.83 -5.13 -10.76
CA GLU A 94 1.77 -4.64 -12.12
C GLU A 94 0.89 -5.57 -12.97
N PRO A 95 -0.24 -5.08 -13.51
CA PRO A 95 -1.03 -5.85 -14.46
C PRO A 95 -0.22 -6.01 -15.75
N MET A 96 0.08 -7.25 -16.13
CA MET A 96 0.67 -7.51 -17.44
C MET A 96 -0.45 -7.57 -18.49
N PRO A 97 -0.20 -7.14 -19.73
CA PRO A 97 -1.16 -7.35 -20.80
C PRO A 97 -1.54 -8.84 -20.86
N PRO A 98 -2.84 -9.18 -20.97
CA PRO A 98 -3.21 -10.56 -21.26
C PRO A 98 -2.44 -10.98 -22.52
N ARG A 99 -1.88 -12.19 -22.53
CA ARG A 99 -1.32 -12.74 -23.78
C ARG A 99 -2.45 -12.68 -24.80
N GLN A 100 -2.19 -12.13 -25.98
CA GLN A 100 -3.14 -12.12 -27.09
C GLN A 100 -3.78 -13.50 -27.17
N GLY A 101 -5.06 -13.55 -26.85
CA GLY A 101 -5.89 -14.75 -26.81
C GLY A 101 -7.30 -14.34 -27.22
N ASP A 102 -8.16 -15.32 -27.44
CA ASP A 102 -9.45 -15.15 -28.12
C ASP A 102 -10.51 -14.37 -27.33
N ARG A 103 -10.16 -13.70 -26.21
CA ARG A 103 -11.12 -13.05 -25.32
C ARG A 103 -10.80 -11.58 -25.11
N GLU A 104 -11.80 -10.74 -25.34
CA GLU A 104 -11.73 -9.33 -25.07
C GLU A 104 -11.65 -9.07 -23.56
N VAL A 105 -10.63 -8.33 -23.14
CA VAL A 105 -10.40 -7.94 -21.74
C VAL A 105 -10.42 -6.43 -21.67
N SER A 106 -11.30 -5.89 -20.82
CA SER A 106 -11.26 -4.46 -20.49
C SER A 106 -10.54 -4.26 -19.16
N MET A 107 -9.64 -3.29 -19.12
CA MET A 107 -8.85 -2.94 -17.94
C MET A 107 -9.30 -1.57 -17.42
N THR A 108 -9.58 -1.48 -16.12
CA THR A 108 -9.98 -0.23 -15.47
C THR A 108 -9.20 -0.07 -14.17
N ALA A 109 -8.51 1.07 -14.00
CA ALA A 109 -7.94 1.45 -12.71
C ALA A 109 -9.06 1.88 -11.75
N LEU A 110 -8.95 1.48 -10.48
CA LEU A 110 -9.89 1.83 -9.40
C LEU A 110 -9.25 2.87 -8.45
N ASP A 111 -10.09 3.62 -7.74
CA ASP A 111 -9.66 4.72 -6.84
C ASP A 111 -8.74 4.27 -5.69
N ASN A 112 -8.77 2.99 -5.34
CA ASN A 112 -7.92 2.38 -4.31
C ASN A 112 -6.61 1.79 -4.87
N LEU A 113 -6.17 2.27 -6.04
CA LEU A 113 -5.02 1.79 -6.80
C LEU A 113 -5.18 0.37 -7.36
N ALA A 114 -6.25 -0.36 -7.04
CA ALA A 114 -6.47 -1.69 -7.61
C ALA A 114 -6.77 -1.61 -9.12
N THR A 115 -6.44 -2.65 -9.84
CA THR A 115 -6.79 -2.82 -11.25
C THR A 115 -7.91 -3.83 -11.37
N ARG A 116 -8.99 -3.46 -12.06
CA ARG A 116 -10.07 -4.36 -12.43
C ARG A 116 -9.90 -4.81 -13.87
N PHE A 117 -9.92 -6.12 -14.08
CA PHE A 117 -10.04 -6.75 -15.38
C PHE A 117 -11.44 -7.31 -15.51
N ALA A 118 -12.18 -6.90 -16.54
CA ALA A 118 -13.47 -7.47 -16.85
C ALA A 118 -13.37 -8.29 -18.14
N TYR A 119 -13.68 -9.57 -18.01
CA TYR A 119 -13.76 -10.54 -19.09
C TYR A 119 -15.23 -10.71 -19.45
N ARG A 120 -15.58 -10.34 -20.68
CA ARG A 120 -16.93 -10.56 -21.19
C ARG A 120 -17.03 -12.01 -21.63
N MET A 121 -18.00 -12.74 -21.07
CA MET A 121 -18.36 -14.07 -21.55
C MET A 121 -19.70 -14.05 -22.27
N ASP A 122 -20.11 -12.85 -22.70
CA ASP A 122 -21.40 -12.58 -23.33
C ASP A 122 -21.57 -13.35 -24.66
N GLU A 123 -20.47 -13.73 -25.31
CA GLU A 123 -20.45 -14.35 -26.65
C GLU A 123 -20.22 -15.88 -26.64
N THR A 124 -19.91 -16.49 -25.48
CA THR A 124 -19.65 -17.93 -25.39
C THR A 124 -20.49 -18.56 -24.29
N PRO A 125 -21.68 -19.12 -24.62
CA PRO A 125 -22.51 -19.85 -23.66
C PRO A 125 -21.72 -20.97 -22.97
N LEU A 126 -21.88 -21.10 -21.65
CA LEU A 126 -21.25 -22.14 -20.86
C LEU A 126 -22.20 -23.34 -20.75
N GLN A 127 -21.86 -24.45 -21.42
CA GLN A 127 -22.68 -25.66 -21.46
C GLN A 127 -22.69 -26.39 -20.10
N PRO A 128 -23.72 -27.20 -19.81
CA PRO A 128 -23.72 -28.10 -18.66
C PRO A 128 -22.46 -28.97 -18.61
N GLY A 129 -21.77 -28.99 -17.45
CA GLY A 129 -20.52 -29.71 -17.23
C GLY A 129 -19.27 -29.02 -17.80
N GLU A 130 -19.41 -27.92 -18.55
CA GLU A 130 -18.27 -27.21 -19.12
C GLU A 130 -17.54 -26.40 -18.05
N THR A 131 -16.21 -26.33 -18.19
CA THR A 131 -15.36 -25.44 -17.40
C THR A 131 -14.59 -24.52 -18.33
N GLN A 132 -14.66 -23.23 -18.07
CA GLN A 132 -13.84 -22.22 -18.73
C GLN A 132 -12.82 -21.66 -17.76
N SER A 133 -11.66 -21.27 -18.27
CA SER A 133 -10.63 -20.62 -17.46
C SER A 133 -10.00 -19.45 -18.19
N VAL A 134 -9.52 -18.49 -17.40
CA VAL A 134 -8.84 -17.29 -17.85
C VAL A 134 -7.57 -17.14 -17.03
N GLU A 135 -6.46 -16.87 -17.72
CA GLU A 135 -5.17 -16.63 -17.10
C GLU A 135 -4.79 -15.15 -17.21
N GLN A 136 -4.61 -14.50 -16.07
CA GLN A 136 -4.14 -13.14 -16.00
C GLN A 136 -2.70 -13.13 -15.48
N ARG A 137 -1.78 -12.65 -16.31
CA ARG A 137 -0.40 -12.44 -15.90
C ARG A 137 -0.30 -11.23 -15.02
N ILE A 138 0.52 -11.35 -14.00
CA ILE A 138 0.84 -10.29 -13.06
C ILE A 138 2.34 -10.25 -12.84
N ARG A 139 2.86 -9.10 -12.44
CA ARG A 139 4.25 -8.95 -12.06
C ARG A 139 4.34 -8.21 -10.74
N VAL A 140 5.20 -8.68 -9.84
CA VAL A 140 5.60 -7.88 -8.67
C VAL A 140 6.62 -6.84 -9.17
N PRO A 141 6.43 -5.53 -8.93
CA PRO A 141 7.39 -4.51 -9.32
C PRO A 141 8.82 -4.89 -8.92
N ALA A 142 9.77 -4.71 -9.84
CA ALA A 142 11.19 -5.02 -9.59
C ALA A 142 11.86 -4.00 -8.67
N SER A 143 11.29 -2.79 -8.58
CA SER A 143 11.73 -1.72 -7.71
C SER A 143 10.54 -0.82 -7.36
N GLY A 144 10.61 -0.17 -6.21
CA GLY A 144 9.54 0.68 -5.71
C GLY A 144 9.25 0.38 -4.23
N PRO A 145 8.60 1.33 -3.53
CA PRO A 145 8.24 1.13 -2.15
C PRO A 145 7.17 0.04 -2.03
N LEU A 146 7.59 -1.23 -1.87
CA LEU A 146 6.81 -2.20 -1.08
C LEU A 146 6.78 -1.79 0.41
N THR A 147 7.45 -0.69 0.74
CA THR A 147 7.76 -0.22 2.09
C THR A 147 6.56 0.21 2.90
N ASP A 148 5.37 0.34 2.31
CA ASP A 148 4.28 1.01 2.99
C ASP A 148 2.99 0.19 3.10
N GLY A 149 2.86 -0.53 4.22
CA GLY A 149 1.56 -0.89 4.75
C GLY A 149 1.50 -2.31 5.26
N SER A 150 1.46 -2.41 6.59
CA SER A 150 0.80 -3.44 7.41
C SER A 150 0.73 -4.86 6.84
N GLU A 151 1.16 -5.78 7.68
CA GLU A 151 0.70 -7.16 7.63
C GLU A 151 -0.77 -7.26 7.16
N PRO A 152 -1.09 -8.26 6.32
CA PRO A 152 -0.18 -9.29 5.85
C PRO A 152 0.62 -8.86 4.60
N TRP A 153 1.86 -9.36 4.45
CA TRP A 153 2.61 -9.36 3.16
C TRP A 153 1.93 -10.22 2.10
N SER A 154 0.76 -10.76 2.44
CA SER A 154 -0.21 -11.27 1.51
C SER A 154 -1.27 -10.22 1.21
N ARG A 155 -1.66 -10.09 -0.05
CA ARG A 155 -2.74 -9.20 -0.45
C ARG A 155 -3.82 -9.99 -1.16
N VAL A 156 -5.05 -9.59 -0.87
CA VAL A 156 -6.23 -10.28 -1.37
C VAL A 156 -6.44 -9.91 -2.83
N VAL A 157 -6.56 -10.92 -3.66
CA VAL A 157 -7.07 -10.85 -5.02
C VAL A 157 -8.51 -11.34 -4.98
N ARG A 158 -9.39 -10.69 -5.75
CA ARG A 158 -10.81 -11.04 -5.80
C ARG A 158 -11.24 -11.42 -7.20
N ALA A 159 -12.02 -12.49 -7.30
CA ALA A 159 -12.78 -12.82 -8.50
C ALA A 159 -14.26 -12.60 -8.21
N ARG A 160 -14.98 -11.95 -9.12
CA ARG A 160 -16.43 -11.73 -9.04
C ARG A 160 -17.10 -12.30 -10.27
N LEU A 161 -18.21 -12.98 -10.03
CA LEU A 161 -19.15 -13.38 -11.05
C LEU A 161 -20.37 -12.46 -10.97
N LEU A 162 -20.69 -11.79 -12.06
CA LEU A 162 -21.85 -10.92 -12.17
C LEU A 162 -22.79 -11.41 -13.26
N ASP A 163 -24.08 -11.14 -13.10
CA ASP A 163 -25.07 -11.36 -14.15
C ASP A 163 -25.04 -10.25 -15.22
N ALA A 164 -25.97 -10.34 -16.17
CA ALA A 164 -26.11 -9.41 -17.29
C ALA A 164 -26.36 -7.96 -16.85
N ASP A 165 -27.04 -7.77 -15.72
CA ASP A 165 -27.40 -6.47 -15.16
C ASP A 165 -26.28 -5.94 -14.23
N GLY A 166 -25.19 -6.68 -14.07
CA GLY A 166 -24.06 -6.35 -13.20
C GLY A 166 -24.33 -6.61 -11.73
N GLN A 167 -25.35 -7.42 -11.38
CA GLN A 167 -25.55 -7.86 -10.00
C GLN A 167 -24.54 -8.96 -9.64
N LEU A 168 -24.01 -8.89 -8.43
CA LEU A 168 -23.05 -9.88 -7.92
C LEU A 168 -23.74 -11.22 -7.64
N LEU A 169 -23.32 -12.27 -8.34
CA LEU A 169 -23.75 -13.66 -8.16
C LEU A 169 -22.84 -14.41 -7.18
N ALA A 170 -21.53 -14.23 -7.30
CA ALA A 170 -20.52 -14.82 -6.42
C ALA A 170 -19.25 -13.97 -6.33
N GLU A 171 -18.55 -14.08 -5.21
CA GLU A 171 -17.22 -13.50 -5.02
C GLU A 171 -16.33 -14.54 -4.35
N VAL A 172 -15.09 -14.66 -4.82
CA VAL A 172 -14.05 -15.52 -4.26
C VAL A 172 -12.81 -14.69 -4.01
N GLU A 173 -12.16 -14.93 -2.87
CA GLU A 173 -10.92 -14.27 -2.49
C GLU A 173 -9.77 -15.30 -2.45
N SER A 174 -8.59 -14.87 -2.88
CA SER A 174 -7.33 -15.62 -2.71
C SER A 174 -6.22 -14.65 -2.33
N GLN A 175 -5.06 -15.15 -1.96
CA GLN A 175 -3.95 -14.33 -1.48
C GLN A 175 -2.69 -14.53 -2.34
N ILE A 176 -2.03 -13.42 -2.69
CA ILE A 176 -0.65 -13.43 -3.20
C ILE A 176 0.24 -13.01 -2.05
N ALA A 177 1.22 -13.84 -1.68
CA ALA A 177 2.21 -13.54 -0.65
C ALA A 177 3.55 -13.13 -1.28
N LEU A 178 4.36 -12.35 -0.57
CA LEU A 178 5.70 -11.98 -0.99
C LEU A 178 6.78 -12.79 -0.24
N GLU A 179 7.66 -13.47 -0.98
CA GLU A 179 8.79 -14.22 -0.43
C GLU A 179 9.94 -13.27 -0.06
N GLY A 180 10.59 -13.51 1.09
CA GLY A 180 11.78 -12.76 1.51
C GLY A 180 11.50 -11.41 2.16
N VAL A 181 10.23 -11.01 2.33
CA VAL A 181 9.87 -9.91 3.23
C VAL A 181 9.84 -10.46 4.65
N HIS A 182 11.01 -10.63 5.25
CA HIS A 182 11.10 -10.82 6.70
C HIS A 182 10.45 -9.62 7.41
N PRO A 183 9.79 -9.80 8.57
CA PRO A 183 9.34 -8.69 9.37
C PRO A 183 10.55 -7.82 9.71
N VAL A 184 10.71 -6.73 8.98
CA VAL A 184 11.28 -5.54 9.56
C VAL A 184 10.20 -5.05 10.50
N ASP A 185 10.37 -5.38 11.78
CA ASP A 185 9.60 -4.93 12.94
C ASP A 185 8.65 -3.75 12.59
N THR A 186 7.37 -4.06 12.38
CA THR A 186 6.32 -3.23 11.74
C THR A 186 5.83 -2.07 12.62
N SER A 187 6.75 -1.45 13.35
CA SER A 187 6.46 -0.22 14.08
C SER A 187 6.65 1.04 13.22
N THR A 188 7.09 0.93 11.95
CA THR A 188 7.40 2.10 11.12
C THR A 188 6.22 2.53 10.26
N VAL A 189 5.65 3.67 10.65
CA VAL A 189 4.65 4.39 9.89
C VAL A 189 5.25 4.88 8.57
N SER A 190 4.56 4.53 7.51
CA SER A 190 4.81 4.87 6.14
C SER A 190 4.45 6.30 5.83
N ALA A 191 5.47 7.13 5.63
CA ALA A 191 5.34 8.56 5.37
C ALA A 191 5.65 8.89 3.92
N THR A 192 4.95 8.26 2.97
CA THR A 192 4.96 8.70 1.58
C THR A 192 3.96 9.84 1.41
N GLY A 193 4.46 11.08 1.48
CA GLY A 193 3.73 12.30 1.17
C GLY A 193 3.45 13.18 2.38
N ALA A 194 4.23 14.24 2.51
CA ALA A 194 3.82 15.37 3.33
C ALA A 194 2.87 16.28 2.54
N GLY A 195 1.61 16.34 2.94
CA GLY A 195 0.75 17.48 2.60
C GLY A 195 1.12 18.67 3.47
N ARG A 196 0.54 19.85 3.21
CA ARG A 196 0.88 21.09 3.95
C ARG A 196 0.90 20.93 5.49
N ASP A 197 0.06 20.02 6.00
CA ASP A 197 -0.12 19.79 7.44
C ASP A 197 0.01 18.31 7.85
N GLN A 198 0.62 17.43 7.03
CA GLN A 198 0.65 15.98 7.33
C GLN A 198 1.99 15.32 7.00
N ILE A 199 2.32 14.20 7.65
CA ILE A 199 3.46 13.31 7.36
C ILE A 199 2.95 11.87 7.44
N GLY A 200 2.72 11.24 6.27
CA GLY A 200 2.01 9.96 6.22
C GLY A 200 0.61 10.07 6.86
N PRO A 201 0.24 9.19 7.81
CA PRO A 201 -1.04 9.28 8.51
C PRO A 201 -1.05 10.33 9.64
N LEU A 202 0.09 10.91 10.00
CA LEU A 202 0.19 11.91 11.08
C LEU A 202 -0.22 13.28 10.55
N ARG A 203 -1.05 14.02 11.29
CA ARG A 203 -1.50 15.37 10.89
C ARG A 203 -1.42 16.36 12.04
N LEU A 204 -1.10 17.61 11.71
CA LEU A 204 -1.24 18.73 12.65
C LEU A 204 -2.70 18.89 13.05
N GLY A 205 -2.96 19.12 14.33
CA GLY A 205 -4.32 19.23 14.87
C GLY A 205 -4.98 17.92 15.28
N MET A 206 -4.37 16.76 15.02
CA MET A 206 -4.83 15.50 15.61
C MET A 206 -4.73 15.57 17.13
N ASN A 207 -5.65 14.91 17.82
CA ASN A 207 -5.50 14.69 19.25
C ASN A 207 -4.65 13.44 19.54
N ARG A 208 -4.21 13.28 20.78
CA ARG A 208 -3.35 12.17 21.22
C ARG A 208 -3.95 10.79 20.91
N ALA A 209 -5.25 10.60 21.18
CA ALA A 209 -5.93 9.33 20.95
C ALA A 209 -5.98 8.96 19.46
N ALA A 210 -6.31 9.91 18.59
CA ALA A 210 -6.30 9.73 17.14
C ALA A 210 -4.89 9.43 16.63
N LEU A 211 -3.86 10.03 17.23
CA LEU A 211 -2.47 9.76 16.87
C LEU A 211 -2.03 8.33 17.22
N GLN A 212 -2.43 7.82 18.39
CA GLN A 212 -2.17 6.43 18.79
C GLN A 212 -2.90 5.43 17.87
N GLN A 213 -4.09 5.77 17.39
CA GLN A 213 -4.82 4.96 16.41
C GLN A 213 -4.16 4.99 15.03
N ALA A 214 -3.72 6.16 14.58
CA ALA A 214 -3.07 6.36 13.28
C ALA A 214 -1.64 5.78 13.22
N ALA A 215 -0.98 5.68 14.37
CA ALA A 215 0.37 5.18 14.51
C ALA A 215 0.49 4.28 15.75
N SER A 216 0.26 2.98 15.56
CA SER A 216 0.25 1.98 16.64
C SER A 216 1.55 1.89 17.44
N GLY A 217 2.68 2.38 16.90
CA GLY A 217 3.97 2.49 17.60
C GLY A 217 4.21 3.81 18.35
N ALA A 218 3.23 4.72 18.36
CA ALA A 218 3.37 6.02 19.02
C ALA A 218 3.35 5.85 20.54
N ARG A 219 4.40 6.35 21.20
CA ARG A 219 4.54 6.34 22.66
C ARG A 219 4.85 7.72 23.19
N ASP A 220 4.43 7.98 24.42
CA ASP A 220 4.80 9.19 25.11
C ASP A 220 6.31 9.30 25.28
N THR A 221 6.79 10.53 25.19
CA THR A 221 8.21 10.81 25.33
C THR A 221 8.45 12.24 25.79
N THR A 222 9.65 12.46 26.30
CA THR A 222 10.16 13.79 26.63
C THR A 222 11.52 13.95 25.98
N TRP A 223 11.77 15.11 25.37
CA TRP A 223 13.07 15.42 24.80
C TRP A 223 13.46 16.85 25.13
N SER A 224 14.76 17.14 25.10
CA SER A 224 15.25 18.51 25.24
C SER A 224 15.35 19.16 23.87
N ASN A 225 14.84 20.39 23.77
CA ASN A 225 15.02 21.26 22.62
C ASN A 225 15.46 22.64 23.11
N ALA A 226 16.65 23.08 22.71
CA ALA A 226 17.25 24.35 23.15
C ALA A 226 17.34 24.51 24.69
N GLY A 227 17.52 23.41 25.44
CA GLY A 227 17.56 23.43 26.90
C GLY A 227 16.19 23.44 27.59
N ALA A 228 15.10 23.51 26.83
CA ALA A 228 13.74 23.33 27.34
C ALA A 228 13.30 21.87 27.18
N SER A 229 12.72 21.29 28.24
CA SER A 229 12.09 19.97 28.15
C SER A 229 10.75 20.10 27.41
N GLN A 230 10.60 19.35 26.33
CA GLN A 230 9.36 19.23 25.58
C GLN A 230 8.72 17.87 25.88
N GLN A 231 7.41 17.89 26.10
CA GLN A 231 6.59 16.68 26.20
C GLN A 231 5.86 16.45 24.88
N GLY A 232 5.69 15.18 24.54
CA GLY A 232 4.95 14.81 23.35
C GLY A 232 5.01 13.32 23.11
N MET A 233 5.05 12.93 21.84
CA MET A 233 5.10 11.53 21.45
C MET A 233 6.22 11.27 20.46
N VAL A 234 6.72 10.04 20.45
CA VAL A 234 7.61 9.54 19.40
C VAL A 234 6.94 8.39 18.71
N THR A 235 6.99 8.38 17.38
CA THR A 235 6.55 7.26 16.57
C THR A 235 7.63 6.89 15.57
N PRO A 236 7.87 5.60 15.31
CA PRO A 236 8.77 5.21 14.24
C PRO A 236 8.12 5.52 12.89
N VAL A 237 8.92 6.01 11.96
CA VAL A 237 8.56 6.23 10.56
C VAL A 237 9.65 5.60 9.71
N SER A 238 9.34 5.23 8.47
CA SER A 238 10.34 4.62 7.57
C SER A 238 11.68 5.39 7.61
N GLY A 239 12.79 4.69 7.81
CA GLY A 239 14.13 5.29 7.88
C GLY A 239 14.41 6.19 9.11
N GLY A 240 13.58 6.19 10.17
CA GLY A 240 13.89 6.91 11.41
C GLY A 240 12.75 7.02 12.44
N ARG A 241 12.70 8.16 13.13
CA ARG A 241 11.68 8.48 14.13
C ARG A 241 11.13 9.88 13.86
N THR A 242 9.84 10.05 14.13
CA THR A 242 9.17 11.35 14.16
C THR A 242 8.90 11.73 15.60
N LEU A 243 9.32 12.93 15.99
CA LEU A 243 8.95 13.55 17.26
C LEU A 243 7.71 14.41 17.05
N ILE A 244 6.74 14.29 17.94
CA ILE A 244 5.43 14.90 17.84
C ILE A 244 5.26 15.78 19.06
N ALA A 245 5.28 17.10 18.88
CA ALA A 245 4.98 18.01 19.97
C ALA A 245 3.48 18.19 20.11
N LEU A 246 3.02 18.21 21.37
CA LEU A 246 1.63 18.44 21.72
C LEU A 246 1.51 19.82 22.39
N SER A 247 0.46 20.55 22.03
CA SER A 247 -0.02 21.72 22.76
C SER A 247 -1.35 21.34 23.41
N GLY A 248 -1.33 21.12 24.73
CA GLY A 248 -2.41 20.39 25.41
C GLY A 248 -2.49 18.96 24.87
N ASP A 249 -3.66 18.59 24.35
CA ASP A 249 -3.88 17.25 23.77
C ASP A 249 -3.74 17.21 22.24
N THR A 250 -3.37 18.34 21.62
CA THR A 250 -3.38 18.50 20.16
C THR A 250 -1.98 18.56 19.57
N VAL A 251 -1.74 17.86 18.47
CA VAL A 251 -0.49 17.88 17.70
C VAL A 251 -0.23 19.28 17.15
N SER A 252 0.80 19.93 17.65
CA SER A 252 1.23 21.27 17.23
C SER A 252 2.43 21.25 16.28
N ARG A 253 3.26 20.19 16.33
CA ARG A 253 4.43 20.01 15.48
C ARG A 253 4.72 18.54 15.18
N LEU A 254 5.12 18.27 13.94
CA LEU A 254 5.60 16.97 13.47
C LEU A 254 7.04 17.12 12.97
N GLU A 255 8.01 16.58 13.70
CA GLU A 255 9.44 16.67 13.37
C GLU A 255 10.02 15.35 12.89
N VAL A 256 10.54 15.35 11.67
CA VAL A 256 11.18 14.22 11.01
C VAL A 256 12.69 14.30 11.14
N ARG A 257 13.29 13.19 11.58
CA ARG A 257 14.74 13.00 11.61
C ARG A 257 15.23 11.86 10.71
N GLY A 258 14.32 11.06 10.17
CA GLY A 258 14.64 9.97 9.25
C GLY A 258 14.80 10.44 7.81
N ALA A 259 15.56 9.69 7.01
CA ALA A 259 15.83 10.02 5.60
C ALA A 259 14.66 9.70 4.66
N ALA A 260 13.77 8.76 5.02
CA ALA A 260 12.71 8.33 4.12
C ALA A 260 11.56 9.34 3.96
N PRO A 261 11.07 10.03 5.01
CA PRO A 261 9.97 10.97 4.84
C PRO A 261 10.46 12.23 4.13
N GLN A 262 9.83 12.52 2.99
CA GLN A 262 10.08 13.69 2.16
C GLN A 262 8.83 14.57 2.09
N THR A 263 9.05 15.85 1.77
CA THR A 263 7.96 16.76 1.42
C THR A 263 7.37 16.40 0.07
N ARG A 264 6.29 17.10 -0.33
CA ARG A 264 5.66 16.94 -1.65
C ARG A 264 6.63 17.19 -2.80
N GLU A 265 7.61 18.05 -2.58
CA GLU A 265 8.64 18.47 -3.52
C GLU A 265 9.87 17.54 -3.49
N GLN A 266 9.74 16.37 -2.86
CA GLN A 266 10.76 15.30 -2.80
C GLN A 266 12.08 15.74 -2.11
N VAL A 267 12.00 16.71 -1.21
CA VAL A 267 13.11 17.13 -0.35
C VAL A 267 12.90 16.67 1.08
N GLY A 268 13.97 16.34 1.78
CA GLY A 268 13.90 15.78 3.14
C GLY A 268 15.25 15.78 3.82
N VAL A 269 15.43 14.91 4.82
CA VAL A 269 16.73 14.76 5.49
C VAL A 269 17.77 14.25 4.49
N GLY A 270 18.93 14.92 4.45
CA GLY A 270 20.02 14.67 3.51
C GLY A 270 20.01 15.55 2.27
N SER A 271 18.87 16.16 1.91
CA SER A 271 18.78 17.14 0.82
C SER A 271 19.68 18.34 1.08
N ARG A 272 20.24 18.90 0.02
CA ARG A 272 21.12 20.06 0.05
C ARG A 272 20.34 21.37 -0.04
N MET A 273 20.99 22.46 0.37
CA MET A 273 20.39 23.79 0.31
C MET A 273 20.06 24.22 -1.13
N ASP A 274 20.88 23.86 -2.12
CA ASP A 274 20.58 24.14 -3.53
C ASP A 274 19.31 23.42 -4.03
N GLU A 275 19.08 22.20 -3.58
CA GLU A 275 17.84 21.45 -3.86
C GLU A 275 16.62 22.12 -3.23
N LEU A 276 16.74 22.60 -1.98
CA LEU A 276 15.67 23.35 -1.32
C LEU A 276 15.36 24.67 -2.05
N VAL A 277 16.39 25.41 -2.48
CA VAL A 277 16.21 26.64 -3.25
C VAL A 277 15.59 26.36 -4.63
N GLY A 278 16.01 25.27 -5.28
CA GLY A 278 15.39 24.83 -6.53
C GLY A 278 13.91 24.47 -6.37
N ALA A 279 13.53 23.86 -5.24
CA ALA A 279 12.16 23.46 -4.96
C ALA A 279 11.25 24.63 -4.53
N TYR A 280 11.75 25.54 -3.68
CA TYR A 280 10.90 26.53 -3.00
C TYR A 280 11.28 27.99 -3.21
N GLY A 281 12.38 28.27 -3.91
CA GLY A 281 12.88 29.61 -4.17
C GLY A 281 13.72 30.18 -3.04
N GLN A 282 13.59 31.48 -2.78
CA GLN A 282 14.45 32.17 -1.81
C GLN A 282 14.07 31.82 -0.36
N PRO A 283 15.06 31.41 0.47
CA PRO A 283 14.83 31.08 1.88
C PRO A 283 14.88 32.33 2.77
N CYS A 284 14.25 32.24 3.93
CA CYS A 284 14.60 33.04 5.10
C CYS A 284 15.29 32.13 6.11
N ALA A 285 16.42 32.60 6.61
CA ALA A 285 17.24 31.86 7.54
C ALA A 285 17.30 32.54 8.90
N PHE A 286 17.29 31.75 9.96
CA PHE A 286 17.46 32.22 11.34
C PHE A 286 18.14 31.14 12.18
N ASN A 287 18.74 31.53 13.31
CA ASN A 287 19.29 30.59 14.28
C ASN A 287 18.25 30.34 15.38
N ALA A 288 17.88 29.08 15.56
CA ALA A 288 17.15 28.64 16.74
C ALA A 288 17.42 27.15 16.97
N GLU A 289 17.16 26.66 18.19
CA GLU A 289 17.32 25.24 18.52
C GLU A 289 18.74 24.70 18.31
N GLY A 290 19.75 25.58 18.39
CA GLY A 290 21.16 25.22 18.17
C GLY A 290 21.52 24.89 16.73
N ALA A 291 20.70 25.28 15.74
CA ALA A 291 20.91 25.02 14.33
C ALA A 291 20.54 26.22 13.45
N VAL A 292 21.09 26.25 12.23
CA VAL A 292 20.58 27.12 11.17
C VAL A 292 19.26 26.54 10.67
N LEU A 293 18.18 27.32 10.81
CA LEU A 293 16.86 26.96 10.35
C LEU A 293 16.51 27.79 9.12
N VAL A 294 15.90 27.15 8.12
CA VAL A 294 15.40 27.81 6.91
C VAL A 294 13.92 27.55 6.71
N ARG A 295 13.23 28.58 6.23
CA ARG A 295 11.82 28.57 5.83
C ARG A 295 11.69 29.17 4.43
N PHE A 296 10.58 28.86 3.78
CA PHE A 296 10.28 29.37 2.45
C PHE A 296 8.84 29.88 2.41
N ALA A 297 8.61 30.98 1.68
CA ALA A 297 7.26 31.49 1.47
C ALA A 297 6.36 30.50 0.71
N GLN A 298 6.94 29.73 -0.21
CA GLN A 298 6.24 28.70 -0.99
C GLN A 298 5.96 27.40 -0.19
N ALA A 299 6.56 27.25 0.99
CA ALA A 299 6.35 26.11 1.89
C ALA A 299 5.92 26.59 3.30
N PRO A 300 4.74 27.23 3.43
CA PRO A 300 4.28 27.73 4.71
C PRO A 300 4.11 26.56 5.70
N GLY A 301 4.48 26.77 6.96
CA GLY A 301 4.41 25.74 8.00
C GLY A 301 5.61 24.78 8.04
N VAL A 302 6.45 24.75 6.99
CA VAL A 302 7.61 23.86 6.89
C VAL A 302 8.88 24.57 7.34
N THR A 303 9.68 23.93 8.18
CA THR A 303 11.02 24.42 8.57
C THR A 303 12.05 23.31 8.40
N PHE A 304 13.22 23.64 7.85
CA PHE A 304 14.34 22.72 7.69
C PHE A 304 15.50 23.17 8.58
N ALA A 305 16.10 22.25 9.33
CA ALA A 305 17.35 22.49 10.03
C ALA A 305 18.52 21.97 9.20
N LEU A 306 19.57 22.78 9.09
CA LEU A 306 20.77 22.45 8.33
C LEU A 306 21.92 22.02 9.24
N ASP A 307 22.86 21.25 8.69
CA ASP A 307 24.14 20.87 9.32
C ASP A 307 25.16 22.02 9.40
N THR A 308 24.72 23.25 9.15
CA THR A 308 25.59 24.43 9.11
C THR A 308 25.88 24.91 10.53
N ALA A 309 27.17 25.06 10.85
CA ALA A 309 27.59 25.63 12.11
C ALA A 309 27.11 27.08 12.24
N VAL A 310 26.54 27.43 13.39
CA VAL A 310 26.20 28.82 13.70
C VAL A 310 27.38 29.47 14.42
N PRO A 311 27.98 30.53 13.87
CA PRO A 311 28.98 31.32 14.59
C PRO A 311 28.42 31.85 15.92
N SER A 312 29.26 31.90 16.96
CA SER A 312 28.90 32.45 18.28
C SER A 312 28.74 33.98 18.27
N ASP A 313 29.40 34.67 17.34
CA ASP A 313 29.28 36.11 17.16
C ASP A 313 28.01 36.47 16.36
N ALA A 314 27.22 37.40 16.87
CA ALA A 314 25.92 37.76 16.31
C ALA A 314 26.02 38.42 14.91
N ALA A 315 27.09 39.19 14.65
CA ALA A 315 27.28 39.83 13.35
C ALA A 315 27.70 38.79 12.29
N GLN A 316 28.59 37.86 12.66
CA GLN A 316 28.96 36.72 11.82
C GLN A 316 27.78 35.76 11.58
N ALA A 317 26.96 35.50 12.60
CA ALA A 317 25.75 34.69 12.45
C ALA A 317 24.80 35.32 11.42
N ARG A 318 24.56 36.64 11.49
CA ARG A 318 23.72 37.35 10.51
C ARG A 318 24.30 37.30 9.09
N ALA A 319 25.62 37.45 8.94
CA ALA A 319 26.29 37.33 7.66
C ALA A 319 26.27 35.89 7.10
N ALA A 320 26.38 34.88 7.96
CA ALA A 320 26.30 33.46 7.61
C ALA A 320 24.88 33.06 7.18
N LEU A 321 23.84 33.59 7.83
CA LEU A 321 22.45 33.40 7.42
C LEU A 321 22.15 34.01 6.05
N ALA A 322 22.86 35.08 5.66
CA ALA A 322 22.79 35.65 4.32
C ALA A 322 23.58 34.84 3.26
N ARG A 323 24.41 33.87 3.68
CA ARG A 323 25.32 33.08 2.83
C ARG A 323 25.40 31.63 3.30
N ILE A 324 24.26 30.93 3.30
CA ILE A 324 24.23 29.50 3.57
C ILE A 324 24.89 28.77 2.40
N PRO A 325 25.89 27.91 2.64
CA PRO A 325 26.50 27.12 1.57
C PRO A 325 25.47 26.26 0.83
N ALA A 326 25.53 26.25 -0.50
CA ALA A 326 24.67 25.43 -1.34
C ALA A 326 24.74 23.93 -0.98
N THR A 327 25.87 23.48 -0.46
CA THR A 327 26.13 22.08 -0.08
C THR A 327 25.64 21.70 1.30
N SER A 328 25.20 22.66 2.12
CA SER A 328 24.68 22.40 3.47
C SER A 328 23.47 21.47 3.39
N ARG A 329 23.40 20.48 4.28
CA ARG A 329 22.39 19.43 4.23
C ARG A 329 21.35 19.57 5.32
N VAL A 330 20.13 19.17 5.00
CA VAL A 330 19.04 19.03 5.95
C VAL A 330 19.35 17.87 6.91
N THR A 331 19.34 18.16 8.21
CA THR A 331 19.52 17.16 9.27
C THR A 331 18.19 16.72 9.88
N ARG A 332 17.20 17.60 9.86
CA ARG A 332 15.81 17.37 10.27
C ARG A 332 14.91 18.42 9.66
N TRP A 333 13.63 18.12 9.54
CA TRP A 333 12.62 19.08 9.11
C TRP A 333 11.31 18.85 9.86
N TRP A 334 10.44 19.85 9.89
CA TRP A 334 9.16 19.72 10.59
C TRP A 334 8.05 20.57 9.99
N LEU A 335 6.82 20.15 10.28
CA LEU A 335 5.60 20.91 10.09
C LEU A 335 5.16 21.52 11.42
N SER A 336 4.72 22.77 11.42
CA SER A 336 4.12 23.42 12.60
C SER A 336 3.16 24.53 12.21
N ARG A 337 2.06 24.68 12.96
CA ARG A 337 1.09 25.79 12.76
C ARG A 337 1.64 27.15 13.15
N ASP A 338 2.57 27.17 14.11
CA ASP A 338 3.14 28.41 14.67
C ASP A 338 4.32 28.94 13.86
N ALA A 339 4.69 28.27 12.76
CA ALA A 339 5.68 28.80 11.85
C ALA A 339 5.07 29.97 11.07
N THR A 340 5.20 31.17 11.64
CA THR A 340 5.04 32.42 10.88
C THR A 340 5.97 32.33 9.67
N GLY A 341 5.40 32.58 8.49
CA GLY A 341 6.12 32.44 7.22
C GLY A 341 7.40 33.28 7.16
N CYS A 342 8.17 33.06 6.10
CA CYS A 342 9.08 34.09 5.61
C CYS A 342 8.31 35.41 5.48
N PRO A 343 8.68 36.49 6.18
CA PRO A 343 8.09 37.80 5.95
C PRO A 343 8.33 38.29 4.52
#